data_AF-A0A1Z4LXD8-F1
#
_entry.id   AF-A0A1Z4LXD8-F1
#
_cell.length_a   1.000
_cell.length_b   1.000
_cell.length_c   1.000
_cell.angle_alpha   90.00
_cell.angle_beta   90.00
_cell.angle_gamma   90.00
#
_symmetry.space_group_name_H-M   'P 1'
#
loop_
_entity.id
_entity.type
_entity.pdbx_description
1 polymer ?
#
loop_
_entity_poly.entity_id
_entity_poly.type
_entity_poly.pdbx_seq_one_letter_code
_entity_poly.pdbx_strand_id
1 'polypeptide(L)'
;MRLPYWLPNFRSWFNAVALILLMIGIGYLMDYAGDIISILLDKAPWLIGTFLFLLFAFPIVSIAFLHHWLHTFLDVFFPASRFPEDELQAGWFPSIFSWWEAIFGWTSYVLASVSVLFFLGIFTSYSNLFQLVYIWGQSFSTSGFSLPSARFTIFQIIVAAYLYQLEFLVKQRLVTANRQEI
;
A
#
# COMPACT_ATOMS: atom_id res chain seq x y z
N MET A 1 26.13 -6.45 -3.59
CA MET A 1 26.65 -5.23 -2.90
C MET A 1 25.93 -5.14 -1.56
N ARG A 2 26.66 -5.05 -0.43
CA ARG A 2 26.03 -4.88 0.88
C ARG A 2 25.67 -3.40 1.05
N LEU A 3 24.38 -3.09 1.13
CA LEU A 3 23.90 -1.75 1.46
C LEU A 3 24.31 -1.39 2.90
N PRO A 4 24.46 -0.10 3.23
CA PRO A 4 24.67 0.35 4.60
C PRO A 4 23.56 -0.15 5.53
N TYR A 5 23.88 -0.54 6.76
CA TYR A 5 22.93 -1.15 7.71
C TYR A 5 21.70 -0.30 8.03
N TRP A 6 21.77 1.02 7.82
CA TRP A 6 20.65 1.95 8.07
C TRP A 6 19.67 2.07 6.89
N LEU A 7 19.99 1.53 5.71
CA LEU A 7 19.19 1.66 4.49
C LEU A 7 18.36 0.39 4.31
N PRO A 8 17.06 0.50 3.96
CA PRO A 8 16.25 -0.65 3.64
C PRO A 8 16.84 -1.49 2.51
N ASN A 9 16.60 -2.80 2.55
CA ASN A 9 16.98 -3.70 1.48
C ASN A 9 16.29 -3.32 0.16
N PHE A 10 16.91 -3.66 -0.97
CA PHE A 10 16.36 -3.36 -2.30
C PHE A 10 14.94 -3.90 -2.50
N ARG A 11 14.64 -5.09 -1.96
CA ARG A 11 13.28 -5.68 -1.95
C ARG A 11 12.26 -4.77 -1.27
N SER A 12 12.61 -4.19 -0.12
CA SER A 12 11.72 -3.30 0.65
C SER A 12 11.43 -2.01 -0.11
N TRP A 13 12.42 -1.45 -0.82
CA TRP A 13 12.23 -0.30 -1.70
C TRP A 13 11.31 -0.62 -2.88
N PHE A 14 11.55 -1.76 -3.56
CA PHE A 14 10.71 -2.19 -4.67
C PHE A 14 9.26 -2.37 -4.24
N ASN A 15 9.02 -3.04 -3.11
CA ASN A 15 7.68 -3.23 -2.55
C ASN A 15 7.00 -1.90 -2.21
N ALA A 16 7.72 -0.95 -1.61
CA ALA A 16 7.18 0.37 -1.27
C ALA A 16 6.77 1.17 -2.52
N VAL A 17 7.62 1.17 -3.55
CA VAL A 17 7.32 1.84 -4.82
C VAL A 17 6.14 1.17 -5.53
N ALA A 18 6.13 -0.16 -5.61
CA ALA A 18 5.04 -0.92 -6.21
C ALA A 18 3.71 -0.66 -5.49
N LEU A 19 3.71 -0.66 -4.15
CA LEU A 19 2.54 -0.36 -3.34
C LEU A 19 2.00 1.05 -3.64
N ILE A 20 2.86 2.06 -3.69
CA ILE A 20 2.43 3.44 -3.90
C ILE A 20 1.91 3.66 -5.33
N LEU A 21 2.56 3.06 -6.34
CA LEU A 21 2.05 3.10 -7.72
C LEU A 21 0.68 2.41 -7.83
N LEU A 22 0.53 1.27 -7.17
CA LEU A 22 -0.74 0.55 -7.10
C LEU A 22 -1.83 1.38 -6.42
N MET A 23 -1.48 2.08 -5.33
CA MET A 23 -2.41 2.94 -4.60
C MET A 23 -2.82 4.17 -5.40
N ILE A 24 -1.91 4.74 -6.19
CA ILE A 24 -2.26 5.78 -7.15
C ILE A 24 -3.29 5.24 -8.15
N GLY A 25 -3.05 4.05 -8.74
CA GLY A 25 -3.98 3.42 -9.67
C GLY A 25 -5.35 3.12 -9.05
N ILE A 26 -5.37 2.61 -7.82
CA ILE A 26 -6.61 2.36 -7.06
C ILE A 26 -7.32 3.68 -6.74
N GLY A 27 -6.59 4.75 -6.44
CA GLY A 27 -7.15 6.10 -6.23
C GLY A 27 -7.95 6.58 -7.45
N TYR A 28 -7.43 6.41 -8.67
CA TYR A 28 -8.17 6.72 -9.90
C TYR A 28 -9.48 5.93 -10.02
N LEU A 29 -9.46 4.64 -9.68
CA LEU A 29 -10.67 3.81 -9.70
C LEU A 29 -11.66 4.23 -8.62
N MET A 30 -11.16 4.64 -7.45
CA MET A 30 -11.98 5.08 -6.33
C MET A 30 -12.66 6.43 -6.59
N ASP A 31 -12.00 7.37 -7.26
CA ASP A 31 -12.63 8.62 -7.68
C ASP A 31 -13.80 8.36 -8.63
N TYR A 32 -13.56 7.52 -9.67
CA TYR A 32 -14.62 7.15 -10.60
C TYR A 32 -15.77 6.40 -9.92
N ALA A 33 -15.44 5.51 -8.98
CA ALA A 33 -16.44 4.83 -8.16
C ALA A 33 -17.20 5.83 -7.26
N GLY A 34 -16.51 6.83 -6.71
CA GLY A 34 -17.08 7.89 -5.88
C GLY A 34 -18.15 8.69 -6.62
N ASP A 35 -17.88 9.07 -7.87
CA ASP A 35 -18.85 9.76 -8.72
C ASP A 35 -20.11 8.90 -8.93
N ILE A 36 -19.95 7.62 -9.24
CA ILE A 36 -21.07 6.68 -9.41
C ILE A 36 -21.84 6.50 -8.09
N ILE A 37 -21.12 6.33 -6.98
CA ILE A 37 -21.71 6.17 -5.65
C ILE A 37 -22.52 7.41 -5.27
N SER A 38 -22.04 8.63 -5.60
CA SER A 38 -22.75 9.86 -5.31
C SER A 38 -24.13 9.91 -6.01
N ILE A 39 -24.18 9.54 -7.29
CA ILE A 39 -25.42 9.46 -8.08
C ILE A 39 -26.37 8.42 -7.50
N LEU A 40 -25.85 7.27 -7.03
CA LEU A 40 -26.64 6.21 -6.42
C LEU A 40 -27.17 6.62 -5.03
N LEU A 41 -26.37 7.34 -4.25
CA LEU A 41 -26.75 7.84 -2.92
C LEU A 41 -27.86 8.89 -2.98
N ASP A 42 -27.88 9.72 -4.03
CA ASP A 42 -28.98 10.66 -4.27
C ASP A 42 -30.33 9.95 -4.46
N LYS A 43 -30.32 8.69 -4.95
CA LYS A 43 -31.53 7.88 -5.15
C LYS A 43 -31.83 6.95 -3.97
N ALA A 44 -30.80 6.47 -3.27
CA ALA A 44 -30.91 5.50 -2.20
C ALA A 44 -29.97 5.82 -1.03
N PRO A 45 -30.24 6.90 -0.26
CA PRO A 45 -29.33 7.37 0.79
C PRO A 45 -29.15 6.38 1.94
N TRP A 46 -30.09 5.45 2.15
CA TRP A 46 -29.99 4.41 3.16
C TRP A 46 -28.86 3.40 2.90
N LEU A 47 -28.32 3.35 1.67
CA LEU A 47 -27.21 2.47 1.30
C LEU A 47 -25.82 3.04 1.63
N ILE A 48 -25.73 4.22 2.26
CA ILE A 48 -24.46 4.87 2.58
C ILE A 48 -23.50 3.99 3.37
N GLY A 49 -24.00 3.24 4.36
CA GLY A 49 -23.16 2.31 5.12
C GLY A 49 -22.55 1.22 4.23
N THR A 50 -23.33 0.68 3.30
CA THR A 50 -22.86 -0.34 2.35
C THR A 50 -21.81 0.21 1.41
N PHE A 51 -22.02 1.40 0.84
CA PHE A 51 -21.04 2.02 -0.06
C PHE A 51 -19.75 2.42 0.67
N LEU A 52 -19.83 2.94 1.89
CA LEU A 52 -18.65 3.22 2.70
C LEU A 52 -17.84 1.96 3.00
N PHE A 53 -18.51 0.86 3.34
CA PHE A 53 -17.85 -0.43 3.56
C PHE A 53 -17.17 -0.94 2.28
N LEU A 54 -17.85 -0.88 1.14
CA LEU A 54 -17.28 -1.29 -0.15
C LEU A 54 -16.07 -0.44 -0.54
N LEU A 55 -16.16 0.88 -0.35
CA LEU A 55 -15.07 1.81 -0.63
C LEU A 55 -13.84 1.51 0.24
N PHE A 56 -14.04 1.16 1.50
CA PHE A 56 -12.95 0.77 2.41
C PHE A 56 -12.37 -0.61 2.08
N ALA A 57 -13.20 -1.58 1.71
CA ALA A 57 -12.77 -2.93 1.36
C ALA A 57 -12.06 -2.99 0.00
N PHE A 58 -12.41 -2.08 -0.92
CA PHE A 58 -11.92 -2.09 -2.30
C PHE A 58 -10.39 -2.07 -2.44
N PRO A 59 -9.64 -1.20 -1.73
CA PRO A 59 -8.18 -1.24 -1.73
C PRO A 59 -7.61 -2.58 -1.28
N ILE A 60 -8.16 -3.18 -0.22
CA ILE A 60 -7.67 -4.45 0.34
C ILE A 60 -7.86 -5.58 -0.67
N VAL A 61 -9.05 -5.68 -1.25
CA VAL A 61 -9.35 -6.68 -2.29
C VAL A 61 -8.44 -6.46 -3.50
N SER A 62 -8.30 -5.22 -3.96
CA SER A 62 -7.48 -4.88 -5.13
C SER A 62 -6.01 -5.25 -4.92
N ILE A 63 -5.44 -4.94 -3.75
CA ILE A 63 -4.06 -5.31 -3.42
C ILE A 63 -3.90 -6.84 -3.40
N ALA A 64 -4.83 -7.59 -2.79
CA ALA A 64 -4.74 -9.05 -2.71
C ALA A 64 -4.70 -9.69 -4.11
N PHE A 65 -5.64 -9.32 -4.97
CA PHE A 65 -5.72 -9.86 -6.32
C PHE A 65 -4.53 -9.43 -7.19
N LEU A 66 -4.14 -8.16 -7.17
CA LEU A 66 -3.02 -7.67 -7.98
C LEU A 66 -1.69 -8.23 -7.50
N HIS A 67 -1.47 -8.36 -6.19
CA HIS A 67 -0.27 -8.99 -5.66
C HIS A 67 -0.18 -10.46 -6.09
N HIS A 68 -1.26 -11.21 -5.95
CA HIS A 68 -1.33 -12.61 -6.37
C HIS A 68 -1.08 -12.75 -7.88
N TRP A 69 -1.79 -11.99 -8.71
CA TRP A 69 -1.60 -12.02 -10.17
C TRP A 69 -0.21 -11.56 -10.61
N LEU A 70 0.38 -10.59 -9.93
CA LEU A 70 1.75 -10.16 -10.22
C LEU A 70 2.73 -11.30 -10.01
N HIS A 71 2.63 -12.03 -8.89
CA HIS A 71 3.48 -13.20 -8.63
C HIS A 71 3.24 -14.30 -9.66
N THR A 72 1.98 -14.65 -9.94
CA THR A 72 1.66 -15.65 -10.96
C THR A 72 2.19 -15.26 -12.33
N PHE A 73 2.08 -13.98 -12.72
CA PHE A 73 2.62 -13.46 -13.97
C PHE A 73 4.16 -13.57 -14.00
N LEU A 74 4.83 -13.12 -12.95
CA LEU A 74 6.29 -13.21 -12.84
C LEU A 74 6.77 -14.67 -12.86
N ASP A 75 6.06 -15.59 -12.24
CA ASP A 75 6.41 -17.02 -12.24
C ASP A 75 6.31 -17.68 -13.62
N VAL A 76 5.38 -17.21 -14.46
CA VAL A 76 5.20 -17.69 -15.83
C VAL A 76 6.27 -17.12 -16.77
N PHE A 77 6.56 -15.82 -16.68
CA PHE A 77 7.47 -15.15 -17.61
C PHE A 77 8.93 -15.15 -17.16
N PHE A 78 9.20 -15.24 -15.86
CA PHE A 78 10.53 -15.22 -15.26
C PHE A 78 10.68 -16.35 -14.22
N PRO A 79 10.63 -17.63 -14.62
CA PRO A 79 10.71 -18.76 -13.68
C PRO A 79 12.02 -18.82 -12.87
N ALA A 80 13.06 -18.10 -13.30
CA ALA A 80 14.33 -17.95 -12.58
C ALA A 80 14.24 -17.00 -11.37
N SER A 81 13.16 -16.20 -11.22
CA SER A 81 12.94 -15.33 -10.06
C SER A 81 12.19 -16.01 -8.91
N ARG A 82 11.91 -17.32 -9.02
CA ARG A 82 11.24 -18.09 -7.96
C ARG A 82 12.06 -18.01 -6.68
N PHE A 83 11.48 -17.41 -5.64
CA PHE A 83 12.03 -17.50 -4.30
C PHE A 83 11.63 -18.86 -3.71
N PRO A 84 12.52 -19.54 -2.96
CA PRO A 84 12.23 -20.86 -2.37
C PRO A 84 11.10 -20.85 -1.33
N GLU A 85 10.60 -19.67 -0.95
CA GLU A 85 9.44 -19.50 -0.06
C GLU A 85 8.10 -19.59 -0.82
N ASP A 86 8.10 -19.53 -2.15
CA ASP A 86 6.92 -19.47 -3.02
C ASP A 86 6.68 -20.81 -3.76
N GLU A 87 6.59 -21.92 -3.02
CA GLU A 87 6.19 -23.20 -3.61
C GLU A 87 4.73 -23.17 -4.08
N LEU A 88 4.54 -23.04 -5.40
CA LEU A 88 3.33 -23.36 -6.18
C LEU A 88 2.01 -22.73 -5.66
N GLN A 89 1.87 -21.40 -5.81
CA GLN A 89 0.55 -20.75 -5.79
C GLN A 89 -0.18 -20.96 -7.14
N ALA A 90 -0.55 -22.19 -7.46
CA ALA A 90 -1.32 -22.50 -8.68
C ALA A 90 -2.83 -22.32 -8.42
N GLY A 91 -3.36 -21.12 -8.70
CA GLY A 91 -4.79 -20.81 -8.58
C GLY A 91 -5.15 -19.47 -9.19
N TRP A 92 -6.45 -19.25 -9.48
CA TRP A 92 -6.97 -17.94 -9.91
C TRP A 92 -7.33 -17.03 -8.72
N PHE A 93 -7.47 -17.62 -7.53
CA PHE A 93 -7.90 -16.93 -6.32
C PHE A 93 -6.73 -16.73 -5.36
N PRO A 94 -6.64 -15.55 -4.72
CA PRO A 94 -5.59 -15.25 -3.75
C PRO A 94 -5.67 -16.20 -2.55
N SER A 95 -4.51 -16.72 -2.14
CA SER A 95 -4.36 -17.53 -0.93
C SER A 95 -4.60 -16.68 0.33
N ILE A 96 -4.85 -17.31 1.48
CA ILE A 96 -5.00 -16.60 2.78
C ILE A 96 -3.77 -15.73 3.11
N PHE A 97 -2.59 -16.14 2.64
CA PHE A 97 -1.35 -15.38 2.80
C PHE A 97 -1.36 -14.10 1.96
N SER A 98 -1.87 -14.16 0.72
CA SER A 98 -2.05 -12.98 -0.12
C SER A 98 -3.03 -11.96 0.47
N TRP A 99 -4.08 -12.42 1.14
CA TRP A 99 -4.97 -11.53 1.91
C TRP A 99 -4.26 -10.86 3.07
N TRP A 100 -3.40 -11.58 3.78
CA TRP A 100 -2.59 -11.01 4.86
C TRP A 100 -1.62 -9.95 4.34
N GLU A 101 -0.95 -10.22 3.23
CA GLU A 101 -0.06 -9.26 2.56
C GLU A 101 -0.81 -8.01 2.10
N ALA A 102 -2.06 -8.17 1.64
CA ALA A 102 -2.90 -7.05 1.25
C ALA A 102 -3.29 -6.16 2.43
N ILE A 103 -3.67 -6.76 3.56
CA ILE A 103 -3.95 -6.02 4.81
C ILE A 103 -2.69 -5.30 5.30
N PHE A 104 -1.53 -5.96 5.24
CA PHE A 104 -0.26 -5.36 5.61
C PHE A 104 0.12 -4.20 4.68
N GLY A 105 -0.04 -4.37 3.37
CA GLY A 105 0.22 -3.32 2.37
C GLY A 105 -0.69 -2.11 2.58
N TRP A 106 -2.00 -2.34 2.75
CA TRP A 106 -2.96 -1.28 3.05
C TRP A 106 -2.60 -0.54 4.34
N THR A 107 -2.32 -1.28 5.42
CA THR A 107 -1.94 -0.71 6.71
C THR A 107 -0.64 0.08 6.62
N SER A 108 0.36 -0.44 5.90
CA SER A 108 1.64 0.23 5.68
C SER A 108 1.46 1.53 4.90
N TYR A 109 0.58 1.55 3.89
CA TYR A 109 0.25 2.76 3.15
C TYR A 109 -0.39 3.83 4.05
N VAL A 110 -1.40 3.44 4.83
CA VAL A 110 -2.09 4.35 5.78
C VAL A 110 -1.12 4.86 6.84
N LEU A 111 -0.32 3.98 7.44
CA LEU A 111 0.65 4.36 8.47
C LEU A 111 1.75 5.26 7.93
N ALA A 112 2.22 5.02 6.71
CA ALA A 112 3.16 5.89 6.03
C ALA A 112 2.55 7.28 5.76
N SER A 113 1.31 7.34 5.26
CA SER A 113 0.58 8.60 5.06
C SER A 113 0.46 9.40 6.37
N VAL A 114 -0.01 8.77 7.44
CA VAL A 114 -0.18 9.41 8.76
C VAL A 114 1.16 9.88 9.31
N SER A 115 2.21 9.07 9.19
CA SER A 115 3.55 9.42 9.66
C SER A 115 4.10 10.63 8.91
N VAL A 116 3.97 10.67 7.59
CA VAL A 116 4.41 11.82 6.78
C VAL A 116 3.62 13.09 7.16
N LEU A 117 2.30 12.99 7.30
CA LEU A 117 1.47 14.10 7.78
C LEU A 117 1.90 14.59 9.16
N PHE A 118 2.17 13.68 10.08
CA PHE A 118 2.64 14.01 11.43
C PHE A 118 3.99 14.72 11.39
N PHE A 119 4.98 14.18 10.68
CA PHE A 119 6.31 14.79 10.58
C PHE A 119 6.26 16.14 9.90
N LEU A 120 5.61 16.26 8.74
CA LEU A 120 5.46 17.55 8.04
C LEU A 120 4.65 18.55 8.87
N GLY A 121 3.66 18.06 9.63
CA GLY A 121 2.80 18.87 10.46
C GLY A 121 3.53 19.53 11.64
N ILE A 122 4.46 18.82 12.29
CA ILE A 122 5.29 19.39 13.37
C ILE A 122 6.11 20.59 12.90
N PHE A 123 6.62 20.54 11.66
CA PHE A 123 7.48 21.59 11.11
C PHE A 123 6.72 22.68 10.35
N THR A 124 5.38 22.66 10.33
CA THR A 124 4.57 23.62 9.59
C THR A 124 3.66 24.45 10.51
N SER A 125 3.36 25.69 10.09
CA SER A 125 2.44 26.58 10.81
C SER A 125 0.99 26.04 10.74
N TYR A 126 0.16 26.34 11.74
CA TYR A 126 -1.22 25.85 11.82
C TYR A 126 -2.05 26.10 10.55
N SER A 127 -1.86 27.24 9.87
CA SER A 127 -2.53 27.56 8.60
C SER A 127 -2.16 26.60 7.45
N ASN A 128 -0.95 26.02 7.48
CA ASN A 128 -0.44 25.12 6.46
C ASN A 128 -0.78 23.65 6.76
N LEU A 129 -1.27 23.31 7.95
CA LEU A 129 -1.75 21.97 8.29
C LEU A 129 -2.97 21.58 7.45
N PHE A 130 -3.94 22.49 7.33
CA PHE A 130 -5.10 22.25 6.48
C PHE A 130 -4.71 22.11 5.00
N GLN A 131 -3.69 22.84 4.55
CA GLN A 131 -3.15 22.66 3.21
C GLN A 131 -2.47 21.28 3.04
N LEU A 132 -1.74 20.79 4.05
CA LEU A 132 -1.16 19.44 4.02
C LEU A 132 -2.23 18.34 3.96
N VAL A 133 -3.28 18.46 4.78
CA VAL A 133 -4.42 17.52 4.74
C VAL A 133 -5.13 17.59 3.40
N TYR A 134 -5.31 18.78 2.84
CA TYR A 134 -5.86 18.97 1.51
C TYR A 134 -4.98 18.33 0.43
N ILE A 135 -3.65 18.53 0.46
CA ILE A 135 -2.69 17.91 -0.47
C ILE A 135 -2.73 16.38 -0.35
N TRP A 136 -2.88 15.84 0.87
CA TRP A 136 -3.05 14.41 1.08
C TRP A 136 -4.38 13.88 0.51
N GLY A 137 -5.49 14.61 0.73
CA GLY A 137 -6.78 14.30 0.11
C GLY A 137 -6.73 14.34 -1.42
N GLN A 138 -5.97 15.28 -1.98
CA GLN A 138 -5.68 15.37 -3.42
C GLN A 138 -4.66 14.31 -3.90
N SER A 139 -3.97 13.62 -2.99
CA SER A 139 -3.19 12.44 -3.36
C SER A 139 -4.09 11.22 -3.55
N PHE A 140 -5.28 11.22 -2.94
CA PHE A 140 -6.34 10.23 -3.17
C PHE A 140 -7.24 10.62 -4.34
N SER A 141 -7.51 11.92 -4.51
CA SER A 141 -8.42 12.45 -5.53
C SER A 141 -7.69 13.29 -6.58
N THR A 142 -7.88 12.91 -7.82
CA THR A 142 -7.01 13.02 -9.00
C THR A 142 -6.90 14.42 -9.64
N SER A 143 -6.81 15.52 -8.88
CA SER A 143 -6.60 16.83 -9.51
C SER A 143 -5.13 17.24 -9.64
N GLY A 144 -4.37 16.41 -10.37
CA GLY A 144 -3.07 16.78 -10.97
C GLY A 144 -1.81 16.46 -10.15
N PHE A 145 -0.80 15.89 -10.82
CA PHE A 145 0.54 15.69 -10.27
C PHE A 145 1.19 17.05 -10.00
N SER A 146 1.04 17.54 -8.77
CA SER A 146 1.62 18.80 -8.32
C SER A 146 2.95 18.56 -7.61
N LEU A 147 3.88 19.52 -7.72
CA LEU A 147 5.17 19.48 -7.01
C LEU A 147 5.04 19.20 -5.50
N PRO A 148 4.05 19.75 -4.78
CA PRO A 148 3.80 19.42 -3.37
C PRO A 148 3.36 17.96 -3.15
N SER A 149 2.51 17.42 -4.02
CA SER A 149 2.08 16.02 -3.98
C SER A 149 3.29 15.09 -4.20
N ALA A 150 4.17 15.39 -5.16
CA ALA A 150 5.38 14.60 -5.41
C ALA A 150 6.32 14.52 -4.18
N ARG A 151 6.49 15.62 -3.44
CA ARG A 151 7.28 15.61 -2.19
C ARG A 151 6.67 14.70 -1.14
N PHE A 152 5.36 14.77 -0.97
CA PHE A 152 4.63 13.91 -0.06
C PHE A 152 4.81 12.43 -0.42
N THR A 153 4.64 12.09 -1.71
CA THR A 153 4.82 10.73 -2.21
C THR A 153 6.23 10.20 -1.95
N ILE A 154 7.28 11.01 -2.16
CA ILE A 154 8.66 10.60 -1.89
C ILE A 154 8.85 10.25 -0.41
N PHE A 155 8.40 11.11 0.51
CA PHE A 155 8.48 10.80 1.94
C PHE A 155 7.67 9.55 2.30
N GLN A 156 6.51 9.36 1.66
CA GLN A 156 5.69 8.18 1.87
C GLN A 156 6.39 6.91 1.40
N ILE A 157 7.09 6.92 0.25
CA ILE A 157 7.92 5.81 -0.23
C ILE A 157 9.00 5.48 0.80
N ILE A 158 9.69 6.49 1.32
CA ILE A 158 10.76 6.29 2.32
C ILE A 158 10.18 5.60 3.57
N VAL A 159 9.10 6.14 4.15
CA VAL A 159 8.48 5.55 5.34
C VAL A 159 7.96 4.13 5.08
N ALA A 160 7.30 3.91 3.95
CA ALA A 160 6.81 2.59 3.56
C ALA A 160 7.97 1.58 3.38
N ALA A 161 9.09 1.99 2.80
CA ALA A 161 10.27 1.12 2.65
C ALA A 161 10.83 0.69 4.01
N TYR A 162 10.83 1.59 5.01
CA TYR A 162 11.21 1.24 6.38
C TYR A 162 10.20 0.30 7.06
N LEU A 163 8.89 0.47 6.81
CA LEU A 163 7.87 -0.46 7.34
C LEU A 163 8.03 -1.87 6.75
N TYR A 164 8.27 -2.00 5.45
CA TYR A 164 8.58 -3.29 4.82
C TYR A 164 9.89 -3.89 5.32
N GLN A 165 10.90 -3.06 5.61
CA GLN A 165 12.15 -3.54 6.22
C GLN A 165 11.90 -4.11 7.62
N LEU A 166 11.06 -3.46 8.42
CA LEU A 166 10.69 -3.92 9.76
C LEU A 166 9.97 -5.27 9.67
N GLU A 167 8.99 -5.40 8.77
CA GLU A 167 8.28 -6.65 8.53
C GLU A 167 9.25 -7.80 8.21
N PHE A 168 10.19 -7.56 7.29
CA PHE A 168 11.20 -8.54 6.91
C PHE A 168 12.05 -8.98 8.11
N LEU A 169 12.53 -8.03 8.92
CA LEU A 169 13.34 -8.32 10.10
C LEU A 169 12.57 -9.10 11.16
N VAL A 170 11.28 -8.78 11.37
CA VAL A 170 10.41 -9.51 12.30
C VAL A 170 10.20 -10.94 11.81
N LYS A 171 9.85 -11.14 10.54
CA LYS A 171 9.70 -12.48 9.95
C LYS A 171 10.98 -13.30 10.09
N GLN A 172 12.14 -12.71 9.78
CA GLN A 172 13.43 -13.39 9.91
C GLN A 172 13.73 -13.80 11.35
N ARG A 173 13.46 -12.93 12.33
CA ARG A 173 13.65 -13.25 13.75
C ARG A 173 12.71 -14.35 14.23
N LEU A 174 11.44 -14.32 13.83
CA LEU A 174 10.46 -15.36 14.19
C LEU A 174 10.87 -16.74 13.64
N VAL A 175 11.30 -16.81 12.38
CA VAL A 175 11.79 -18.06 11.79
C VAL A 175 13.04 -18.57 12.49
N THR A 176 13.95 -17.66 12.87
CA THR A 176 15.18 -18.02 13.57
C THR A 176 14.88 -18.52 14.99
N ALA A 177 13.97 -17.86 15.72
CA ALA A 177 13.54 -18.29 17.05
C ALA A 177 12.88 -19.68 17.01
N ASN A 178 11.96 -19.91 16.07
CA ASN A 178 11.30 -21.21 15.90
C ASN A 178 12.26 -22.33 15.52
N ARG A 179 13.39 -22.03 14.86
CA ARG A 179 14.44 -23.03 14.54
C ARG A 179 15.36 -23.35 15.72
N GLN A 180 15.40 -22.53 16.76
CA GLN A 180 16.22 -22.78 17.96
C GLN A 180 15.50 -23.62 19.01
N GLU A 181 14.18 -23.80 18.88
CA GLU A 181 13.35 -24.62 19.78
C GLU A 181 13.13 -26.07 19.28
N ILE A 182 13.77 -26.46 18.17
CA ILE A 182 13.80 -27.83 17.62
C ILE A 182 15.22 -28.39 17.77
#